data_AF-A0A7X9UMW5-F1
#
_entry.id   AF-A0A7X9UMW5-F1
#
_cell.length_a   1.000
_cell.length_b   1.000
_cell.length_c   1.000
_cell.angle_alpha   90.00
_cell.angle_beta   90.00
_cell.angle_gamma   90.00
#
_symmetry.space_group_name_H-M   'P 1'
#
loop_
_entity.id
_entity.type
_entity.pdbx_description
1 polymer ?
#
loop_
_entity_poly.entity_id
_entity_poly.type
_entity_poly.pdbx_seq_one_letter_code
_entity_poly.pdbx_strand_id
1 'polypeptide(L)' 'MLLTLAVLIVAVIIGWVDLPGLIRRKEWRETAVYSAMLLTATVFGVIASNLWEFPSPLYIIMWIYEPVNHLLARLTGT' A
#
# COMPACT_ATOMS: atom_id res chain seq x y z
N MET A 1 -1.37 -13.84 9.97
CA MET A 1 -1.03 -13.48 11.38
C MET A 1 0.47 -13.56 11.67
N LEU A 2 1.14 -14.71 11.56
CA LEU A 2 2.59 -14.82 11.83
C LEU A 2 3.44 -13.88 10.94
N LEU A 3 3.16 -13.87 9.63
CA LEU A 3 3.86 -12.99 8.67
C LEU A 3 3.64 -11.51 8.96
N THR A 4 2.41 -11.14 9.33
CA THR A 4 2.07 -9.76 9.71
C THR A 4 2.84 -9.32 10.95
N LEU A 5 2.97 -10.21 11.95
CA LEU A 5 3.75 -9.94 13.15
C LEU A 5 5.24 -9.76 12.82
N ALA A 6 5.79 -10.59 11.93
CA ALA A 6 7.16 -10.45 11.44
C ALA A 6 7.38 -9.09 10.74
N VAL A 7 6.46 -8.66 9.87
CA VAL A 7 6.52 -7.34 9.21
C VAL A 7 6.55 -6.21 10.24
N LEU A 8 5.67 -6.25 11.25
CA LEU A 8 5.62 -5.23 12.30
C LEU A 8 6.89 -5.20 13.15
N ILE A 9 7.41 -6.37 13.54
CA ILE A 9 8.66 -6.46 14.31
C ILE A 9 9.82 -5.86 13.52
N VAL A 10 9.95 -6.19 12.24
CA VAL A 10 10.99 -5.65 11.37
C VAL A 10 10.85 -4.13 11.26
N ALA A 11 9.64 -3.60 11.05
CA ALA A 11 9.39 -2.17 11.00
C ALA A 11 9.79 -1.45 12.30
N VAL A 12 9.48 -2.04 13.47
CA VAL A 12 9.87 -1.51 14.77
C VAL A 12 11.38 -1.53 14.95
N ILE A 13 12.07 -2.61 14.58
CA ILE A 13 13.53 -2.71 14.67
C ILE A 13 14.19 -1.62 13.81
N ILE A 14 13.76 -1.50 12.55
CA ILE A 14 14.27 -0.49 11.62
C ILE A 14 14.05 0.92 12.20
N GLY A 15 12.83 1.20 12.65
CA GLY A 15 12.51 2.50 13.24
C GLY A 15 13.32 2.78 14.50
N TRP A 16 13.53 1.80 15.37
CA TRP A 16 14.29 1.96 16.61
C TRP A 16 15.78 2.22 16.36
N VAL A 17 16.35 1.69 15.28
CA VAL A 17 17.76 1.92 14.92
C VAL A 17 17.95 3.31 14.30
N ASP A 18 17.08 3.69 13.36
CA ASP A 18 17.33 4.87 12.52
C ASP A 18 16.66 6.16 13.04
N LEU A 19 15.41 6.13 13.53
CA LEU A 19 14.71 7.32 14.01
C LEU A 19 15.44 8.09 15.13
N PRO A 20 15.97 7.45 16.19
CA PRO A 20 16.58 8.21 17.27
C PRO A 20 17.82 8.99 16.80
N GLY A 21 18.53 8.50 15.78
CA GLY A 21 19.64 9.21 15.16
C GLY A 21 19.18 10.50 14.48
N LEU A 22 18.13 10.42 13.66
CA LEU A 22 17.55 11.53 12.93
C LEU A 22 16.92 12.59 13.87
N ILE A 23 16.20 12.14 14.90
CA ILE A 23 15.58 13.04 15.89
C ILE A 23 16.67 13.80 16.68
N ARG A 24 17.75 13.12 17.09
CA ARG A 24 18.87 13.76 17.80
C ARG A 24 19.58 14.81 16.95
N ARG A 25 19.65 14.61 15.63
CA ARG A 25 20.23 15.57 14.67
C ARG A 25 19.29 16.74 14.35
N LYS A 26 18.06 16.73 14.86
CA LYS A 26 17.01 17.73 14.55
C LYS A 26 16.68 17.82 13.05
N GLU A 27 16.90 16.71 12.35
CA GLU A 27 16.64 16.52 10.92
C GLU A 27 15.14 16.22 10.71
N TRP A 28 14.28 17.19 11.04
CA TRP A 28 12.82 16.99 11.09
C TRP A 28 12.24 16.65 9.72
N ARG A 29 12.81 17.20 8.64
CA ARG A 29 12.37 16.92 7.27
C ARG A 29 12.75 15.51 6.86
N GLU A 30 13.99 15.07 7.08
CA GLU A 30 14.34 13.67 6.83
C GLU A 30 13.52 12.73 7.72
N THR A 31 13.29 13.07 8.99
CA THR A 31 12.51 12.25 9.92
C THR A 31 11.10 12.03 9.41
N ALA A 32 10.46 13.09 8.90
CA ALA A 32 9.11 13.01 8.34
C ALA A 32 9.08 12.12 7.09
N VAL A 33 10.01 12.32 6.14
CA VAL A 33 10.08 11.52 4.90
C VAL A 33 10.36 10.06 5.22
N TYR A 34 11.36 9.79 6.07
CA TYR A 34 11.73 8.46 6.51
C TYR A 34 10.55 7.74 7.16
N SER A 35 9.89 8.39 8.12
CA SER A 35 8.75 7.81 8.83
C SER A 35 7.58 7.52 7.88
N ALA A 36 7.31 8.42 6.93
CA ALA A 36 6.27 8.20 5.91
C ALA A 36 6.60 7.01 5.00
N MET A 37 7.85 6.86 4.58
CA MET A 37 8.28 5.72 3.77
C MET A 37 8.22 4.41 4.56
N LEU A 38 8.67 4.40 5.81
CA LEU A 38 8.61 3.23 6.69
C LEU A 38 7.16 2.81 6.96
N LEU A 39 6.26 3.75 7.23
CA LEU A 39 4.83 3.49 7.37
C LEU A 39 4.24 2.91 6.09
N THR A 40 4.55 3.49 4.93
CA THR A 40 4.06 3.02 3.63
C THR A 40 4.51 1.59 3.35
N ALA A 41 5.80 1.29 3.58
CA ALA A 41 6.34 -0.06 3.44
C ALA A 41 5.67 -1.04 4.41
N THR A 42 5.44 -0.63 5.65
CA THR A 42 4.77 -1.45 6.67
C THR A 42 3.33 -1.76 6.27
N VAL A 43 2.56 -0.76 5.81
CA VAL A 43 1.18 -0.93 5.33
C VAL A 43 1.14 -1.90 4.16
N PHE A 44 1.99 -1.72 3.14
CA PHE A 44 2.05 -2.65 2.00
C PHE A 44 2.50 -4.05 2.41
N GLY A 45 3.46 -4.16 3.34
CA GLY A 45 3.87 -5.45 3.89
C GLY A 45 2.73 -6.16 4.63
N VAL A 46 1.92 -5.43 5.41
CA VAL A 46 0.73 -5.97 6.08
C VAL A 46 -0.30 -6.45 5.06
N ILE A 47 -0.62 -5.65 4.05
CA ILE A 47 -1.56 -6.02 2.96
C ILE A 47 -1.08 -7.29 2.26
N ALA A 48 0.19 -7.31 1.83
CA ALA A 48 0.79 -8.45 1.16
C ALA A 48 0.82 -9.72 2.04
N SER A 49 1.17 -9.58 3.33
CA SER A 49 1.27 -10.70 4.26
C SER A 49 -0.07 -11.36 4.59
N ASN A 50 -1.18 -10.62 4.44
CA ASN A 50 -2.52 -11.16 4.65
C ASN A 50 -3.13 -11.71 3.36
N LEU A 51 -2.36 -11.76 2.26
CA LEU A 51 -2.83 -12.17 0.94
C LEU A 51 -4.13 -11.45 0.58
N TRP A 52 -4.28 -10.19 1.02
CA TRP A 52 -5.46 -9.41 0.66
C TRP A 52 -5.47 -9.38 -0.86
N GLU A 53 -6.52 -9.97 -1.45
CA GLU A 53 -6.69 -10.01 -2.90
C GLU A 53 -6.79 -8.56 -3.36
N PHE A 54 -5.66 -8.02 -3.81
CA PHE A 54 -5.64 -6.76 -4.50
C PHE A 54 -6.49 -6.98 -5.75
N PRO A 55 -7.48 -6.11 -6.03
CA PRO A 55 -8.39 -6.33 -7.14
C PRO A 55 -7.55 -6.61 -8.38
N SER A 56 -7.80 -7.76 -9.01
CA SER A 56 -7.01 -8.17 -10.16
C SER A 56 -7.03 -7.05 -11.20
N PRO A 57 -5.95 -6.84 -11.97
CA PRO A 57 -5.94 -5.85 -13.04
C PRO A 57 -7.12 -6.01 -14.00
N LEU A 58 -7.62 -7.25 -14.15
CA LEU A 58 -8.84 -7.58 -14.89
C LEU A 58 -10.07 -6.83 -14.35
N TYR A 59 -10.21 -6.68 -13.03
CA TYR A 59 -11.32 -5.95 -12.43
C TYR A 59 -11.32 -4.46 -12.80
N ILE A 60 -10.13 -3.84 -12.86
CA ILE A 60 -9.98 -2.46 -13.31
C ILE A 60 -10.36 -2.34 -14.79
N ILE A 61 -9.91 -3.30 -15.62
CA ILE A 61 -10.26 -3.35 -17.04
C ILE A 61 -11.78 -3.53 -17.20
N MET A 62 -12.40 -4.44 -16.46
CA MET A 62 -13.85 -4.66 -16.48
C MET A 62 -14.60 -3.40 -16.08
N TRP A 63 -14.18 -2.72 -15.02
CA TRP A 63 -14.81 -1.48 -14.54
C TRP A 63 -14.78 -0.35 -15.59
N ILE A 64 -13.72 -0.27 -16.39
CA ILE A 64 -13.63 0.69 -17.51
C ILE A 64 -14.49 0.24 -18.69
N TYR A 65 -14.54 -1.07 -18.98
CA TYR A 65 -15.24 -1.61 -20.14
C TYR A 65 -16.76 -1.69 -19.97
N GLU A 66 -17.26 -1.98 -18.76
CA GLU A 66 -18.70 -2.07 -18.45
C GLU A 66 -19.52 -0.85 -18.91
N PRO A 67 -19.14 0.40 -18.59
CA PRO A 67 -19.91 1.56 -19.01
C PRO A 67 -19.92 1.74 -20.53
N VAL A 68 -18.82 1.41 -21.20
CA VAL A 68 -18.73 1.44 -22.67
C VAL A 68 -19.65 0.37 -23.27
N ASN A 69 -19.64 -0.83 -22.70
CA ASN A 69 -20.46 -1.95 -23.18
C ASN A 69 -21.96 -1.66 -23.01
N HIS A 70 -22.37 -1.08 -21.88
CA HIS A 70 -23.76 -0.64 -21.68
C HIS A 70 -24.19 0.47 -22.64
N LEU A 71 -23.27 1.37 -23.00
CA LEU A 71 -23.54 2.43 -23.97
C LEU A 71 -23.71 1.86 -25.38
N LEU A 72 -22.85 0.92 -25.77
CA LEU A 72 -22.96 0.18 -27.03
C LEU A 72 -24.23 -0.66 -27.09
N ALA A 73 -24.58 -1.38 -26.02
CA ALA A 73 -25.83 -2.16 -25.94
C ALA A 73 -27.06 -1.29 -26.21
N ARG A 74 -27.14 -0.12 -25.56
CA ARG A 74 -28.24 0.85 -25.77
C ARG A 74 -28.31 1.40 -27.19
N LEU A 75 -27.17 1.57 -27.87
CA LEU A 75 -27.12 2.08 -29.25
C LEU A 75 -27.43 1.00 -30.30
N THR A 76 -27.07 -0.26 -30.01
CA THR A 76 -27.19 -1.38 -30.95
C THR A 76 -28.50 -2.16 -30.77
N GLY A 77 -29.30 -1.85 -29.74
CA GLY A 77 -30.66 -2.37 -29.56
C GLY A 77 -30.73 -3.79 -28.97
N THR A 78 -29.68 -4.25 -28.29
CA THR A 78 -29.67 -5.46 -27.46
C THR A 78 -29.68 -5.10 -25.98
#